data_AF-A0A954W4Q2-F1
#
_entry.id   AF-A0A954W4Q2-F1
#
_cell.length_a   1.000
_cell.length_b   1.000
_cell.length_c   1.000
_cell.angle_alpha   90.00
_cell.angle_beta   90.00
_cell.angle_gamma   90.00
#
_symmetry.space_group_name_H-M   'P 1'
#
loop_
_entity.id
_entity.type
_entity.pdbx_description
1 polymer ?
#
loop_
_entity_poly.entity_id
_entity_poly.type
_entity_poly.pdbx_seq_one_letter_code
_entity_poly.pdbx_strand_id
1 'polypeptide(L)'
;RKEYRLRHWHQLARQSMRRKPAAMRASELSGSMLLSAIVAGVLCLVMFVVGGHRLDGNVDAWIELTWLSVSCIAGTWLVLTMGKFWEGNEGESIRRRFAMLVAGLGIGLISFVASQYLTLETLASADLARQVNSHDMPSGMYAADGSPLLPAYLAYFGGMMVLLPWWKQVDPLRRTRFSLMSTGWCVLWAWILNMFLPFPQPWGVLAAATISVAVQLSAPWLSGEQRTGFRHEFKRA
;
A
#
# COMPACT_ATOMS: atom_id res chain seq x y z
N ARG A 1 -12.59 -18.99 28.65
CA ARG A 1 -12.35 -20.23 27.86
C ARG A 1 -12.33 -20.02 26.32
N LYS A 2 -13.24 -19.22 25.72
CA LYS A 2 -13.24 -18.95 24.25
C LYS A 2 -12.00 -18.18 23.77
N GLU A 3 -11.57 -17.13 24.48
CA GLU A 3 -10.40 -16.33 24.10
C GLU A 3 -9.08 -17.09 24.18
N TYR A 4 -8.91 -17.94 25.19
CA TYR A 4 -7.74 -18.81 25.32
C TYR A 4 -7.58 -19.75 24.12
N ARG A 5 -8.68 -20.40 23.69
CA ARG A 5 -8.69 -21.25 22.49
C ARG A 5 -8.34 -20.46 21.23
N LEU A 6 -8.85 -19.23 21.11
CA LEU A 6 -8.54 -18.37 19.97
C LEU A 6 -7.04 -18.03 19.93
N ARG A 7 -6.44 -17.58 21.02
CA ARG A 7 -5.01 -17.22 21.05
C ARG A 7 -4.10 -18.40 20.76
N HIS A 8 -4.44 -19.59 21.28
CA HIS A 8 -3.59 -20.76 21.13
C HIS A 8 -3.50 -21.28 19.68
N TRP A 9 -4.61 -21.33 18.93
CA TRP A 9 -4.53 -21.76 17.52
C TRP A 9 -3.78 -20.74 16.64
N HIS A 10 -3.87 -19.42 16.95
CA HIS A 10 -3.08 -18.41 16.23
C HIS A 10 -1.59 -18.64 16.44
N GLN A 11 -1.17 -19.03 17.64
CA GLN A 11 0.23 -19.36 17.94
C GLN A 11 0.69 -20.60 17.16
N LEU A 12 -0.12 -21.66 17.11
CA LEU A 12 0.19 -22.86 16.33
C LEU A 12 0.31 -22.56 14.83
N ALA A 13 -0.61 -21.79 14.26
CA ALA A 13 -0.55 -21.37 12.86
C ALA A 13 0.69 -20.50 12.58
N ARG A 14 1.09 -19.63 13.50
CA ARG A 14 2.31 -18.83 13.37
C ARG A 14 3.58 -19.67 13.48
N GLN A 15 3.59 -20.67 14.35
CA GLN A 15 4.70 -21.62 14.47
C GLN A 15 4.86 -22.46 13.19
N SER A 16 3.77 -22.92 12.58
CA SER A 16 3.86 -23.65 11.30
C SER A 16 4.39 -22.75 10.18
N MET A 17 3.96 -21.48 10.13
CA MET A 17 4.51 -20.49 9.19
C MET A 17 6.01 -20.21 9.43
N ARG A 18 6.46 -20.15 10.70
CA ARG A 18 7.89 -20.01 11.06
C ARG A 18 8.77 -21.16 10.58
N ARG A 19 8.22 -22.37 10.50
CA ARG A 19 8.95 -23.58 10.08
C ARG A 19 9.08 -23.73 8.56
N LYS A 20 8.37 -22.91 7.76
CA LYS A 20 8.46 -22.96 6.29
C LYS A 20 9.89 -22.66 5.79
N PRO A 21 10.43 -23.46 4.83
CA PRO A 21 11.72 -23.18 4.20
C PRO A 21 11.77 -21.81 3.52
N ALA A 22 12.94 -21.16 3.53
CA ALA A 22 13.13 -19.85 2.91
C ALA A 22 12.81 -19.85 1.41
N ALA A 23 13.19 -20.91 0.69
CA ALA A 23 12.91 -21.06 -0.75
C ALA A 23 11.40 -21.08 -1.05
N MET A 24 10.60 -21.76 -0.22
CA MET A 24 9.14 -21.79 -0.36
C MET A 24 8.52 -20.42 -0.06
N ARG A 25 9.09 -19.67 0.90
CA ARG A 25 8.64 -18.29 1.17
C ARG A 25 8.95 -17.35 0.01
N ALA A 26 10.10 -17.52 -0.64
CA ALA A 26 10.49 -16.71 -1.78
C ALA A 26 9.59 -16.97 -2.99
N SER A 27 9.25 -18.23 -3.28
CA SER A 27 8.32 -18.57 -4.38
C SER A 27 6.89 -18.09 -4.11
N GLU A 28 6.41 -18.21 -2.88
CA GLU A 28 5.11 -17.63 -2.47
C GLU A 28 5.12 -16.11 -2.65
N LEU A 29 6.20 -15.43 -2.24
CA LEU A 29 6.33 -13.98 -2.35
C LEU A 29 6.40 -13.53 -3.82
N SER A 30 7.20 -14.18 -4.67
CA SER A 30 7.28 -13.83 -6.09
C SER A 30 5.94 -14.01 -6.80
N GLY A 31 5.19 -15.06 -6.46
CA GLY A 31 3.83 -15.27 -6.97
C GLY A 31 2.88 -14.14 -6.55
N SER A 32 2.92 -13.74 -5.27
CA SER A 32 2.15 -12.60 -4.77
C SER A 32 2.56 -11.28 -5.42
N MET A 33 3.85 -11.04 -5.64
CA MET A 33 4.35 -9.83 -6.29
C MET A 33 3.89 -9.73 -7.74
N LEU A 34 3.95 -10.83 -8.51
CA LEU A 34 3.48 -10.88 -9.89
C LEU A 34 1.97 -10.62 -9.97
N LEU A 35 1.18 -11.34 -9.17
CA LEU A 35 -0.27 -11.15 -9.13
C LEU A 35 -0.62 -9.70 -8.74
N SER A 36 0.10 -9.13 -7.77
CA SER A 36 -0.14 -7.77 -7.34
C SER A 36 0.18 -6.72 -8.40
N ALA A 37 1.18 -6.96 -9.24
CA ALA A 37 1.52 -6.05 -10.33
C ALA A 37 0.40 -6.03 -11.38
N ILE A 38 -0.17 -7.19 -11.72
CA ILE A 38 -1.32 -7.30 -12.63
C ILE A 38 -2.54 -6.59 -12.03
N VAL A 39 -2.87 -6.88 -10.77
CA VAL A 39 -4.02 -6.27 -10.09
C VAL A 39 -3.86 -4.76 -9.99
N ALA A 40 -2.69 -4.27 -9.58
CA ALA A 40 -2.39 -2.84 -9.49
C ALA A 40 -2.49 -2.16 -10.86
N GLY A 41 -1.92 -2.75 -11.91
CA GLY A 41 -2.00 -2.20 -13.27
C GLY A 41 -3.45 -2.09 -13.77
N VAL A 42 -4.27 -3.13 -13.59
CA VAL A 42 -5.70 -3.10 -13.95
C VAL A 42 -6.44 -2.04 -13.15
N LEU A 43 -6.20 -1.94 -11.84
CA LEU A 43 -6.85 -0.94 -11.00
C LEU A 43 -6.44 0.50 -11.35
N CYS A 44 -5.16 0.74 -11.62
CA CYS A 44 -4.68 2.03 -12.08
C CYS A 44 -5.39 2.43 -13.38
N LEU A 45 -5.49 1.51 -14.35
CA LEU A 45 -6.22 1.75 -15.60
C LEU A 45 -7.71 2.06 -15.35
N VAL A 46 -8.39 1.26 -14.53
CA VAL A 46 -9.81 1.47 -14.21
C VAL A 46 -10.02 2.81 -13.51
N MET A 47 -9.20 3.14 -12.51
CA MET A 47 -9.31 4.40 -11.77
C MET A 47 -9.01 5.60 -12.63
N PHE A 48 -8.07 5.48 -13.56
CA PHE A 48 -7.73 6.53 -14.52
C PHE A 48 -8.93 6.87 -15.42
N VAL A 49 -9.58 5.84 -15.98
CA VAL A 49 -10.80 5.99 -16.80
C VAL A 49 -11.98 6.52 -15.98
N VAL A 50 -12.20 6.01 -14.78
CA VAL A 50 -13.28 6.48 -13.87
C VAL A 50 -13.04 7.92 -13.44
N GLY A 51 -11.77 8.34 -13.32
CA GLY A 51 -11.38 9.73 -13.06
C GLY A 51 -11.67 10.69 -14.22
N GLY A 52 -12.23 10.21 -15.34
CA GLY A 52 -12.62 11.03 -16.49
C GLY A 52 -11.49 11.31 -17.48
N HIS A 53 -10.30 10.72 -17.29
CA HIS A 53 -9.20 10.87 -18.22
C HIS A 53 -9.46 10.05 -19.48
N ARG A 54 -9.23 10.66 -20.63
CA ARG A 54 -9.44 10.02 -21.94
C ARG A 54 -8.16 9.29 -22.35
N LEU A 55 -8.32 8.09 -22.90
CA LEU A 55 -7.25 7.36 -23.57
C LEU A 55 -7.23 7.73 -25.06
N ASP A 56 -7.10 9.03 -25.33
CA ASP A 56 -7.17 9.61 -26.68
C ASP A 56 -5.81 9.66 -27.39
N GLY A 57 -4.83 8.88 -26.92
CA GLY A 57 -3.48 8.86 -27.46
C GLY A 57 -2.60 10.02 -26.98
N ASN A 58 -3.10 10.91 -26.12
CA ASN A 58 -2.30 11.96 -25.51
C ASN A 58 -1.17 11.36 -24.64
N VAL A 59 0.06 11.85 -24.82
CA VAL A 59 1.25 11.36 -24.12
C VAL A 59 1.16 11.64 -22.62
N ASP A 60 0.58 12.77 -22.21
CA ASP A 60 0.46 13.15 -20.79
C ASP A 60 -0.36 12.14 -19.99
N ALA A 61 -1.45 11.64 -20.57
CA ALA A 61 -2.31 10.65 -19.94
C ALA A 61 -1.57 9.33 -19.67
N TRP A 62 -0.74 8.90 -20.61
CA TRP A 62 0.09 7.71 -20.47
C TRP A 62 1.21 7.91 -19.45
N ILE A 63 1.78 9.11 -19.37
CA ILE A 63 2.79 9.48 -18.38
C ILE A 63 2.21 9.38 -16.96
N GLU A 64 1.05 9.99 -16.71
CA GLU A 64 0.37 9.95 -15.40
C GLU A 64 -0.01 8.53 -14.99
N LEU A 65 -0.58 7.75 -15.92
CA LEU A 65 -0.92 6.35 -15.70
C LEU A 65 0.32 5.51 -15.37
N THR A 66 1.43 5.74 -16.08
CA THR A 66 2.70 5.04 -15.86
C THR A 66 3.26 5.36 -14.48
N TRP A 67 3.29 6.65 -14.12
CA TRP A 67 3.75 7.09 -12.81
C TRP A 67 2.92 6.49 -11.67
N LEU A 68 1.59 6.52 -11.80
CA LEU A 68 0.67 5.95 -10.80
C LEU A 68 0.89 4.44 -10.68
N SER A 69 1.02 3.73 -11.80
CA SER A 69 1.23 2.28 -11.84
C SER A 69 2.54 1.89 -11.16
N VAL A 70 3.65 2.55 -11.51
CA VAL A 70 4.96 2.30 -10.90
C VAL A 70 4.92 2.54 -9.39
N SER A 71 4.32 3.66 -8.96
CA SER A 71 4.18 4.01 -7.54
C SER A 71 3.35 2.99 -6.76
N CYS A 72 2.23 2.54 -7.32
CA CYS A 72 1.35 1.56 -6.69
C CYS A 72 1.99 0.16 -6.63
N ILE A 73 2.68 -0.26 -7.70
CA ILE A 73 3.38 -1.55 -7.75
C ILE A 73 4.50 -1.56 -6.71
N ALA A 74 5.34 -0.52 -6.68
CA ALA A 74 6.41 -0.37 -5.71
C ALA A 74 5.88 -0.40 -4.26
N GLY A 75 4.81 0.36 -3.99
CA GLY A 75 4.16 0.37 -2.68
C GLY A 75 3.60 -0.99 -2.28
N THR A 76 2.96 -1.69 -3.21
CA THR A 76 2.38 -3.02 -2.95
C THR A 76 3.46 -4.07 -2.70
N TRP A 77 4.50 -4.11 -3.53
CA TRP A 77 5.64 -5.02 -3.37
C TRP A 77 6.33 -4.84 -2.03
N LEU A 78 6.50 -3.58 -1.60
CA LEU A 78 7.10 -3.26 -0.32
C LEU A 78 6.23 -3.75 0.85
N VAL A 79 4.91 -3.51 0.80
CA VAL A 79 3.98 -3.98 1.84
C VAL A 79 3.96 -5.50 1.92
N LEU A 80 3.94 -6.19 0.77
CA LEU A 80 3.98 -7.66 0.69
C LEU A 80 5.28 -8.22 1.29
N THR A 81 6.41 -7.61 0.93
CA THR A 81 7.74 -7.98 1.43
C THR A 81 7.83 -7.83 2.94
N MET A 82 7.42 -6.68 3.48
CA MET A 82 7.38 -6.44 4.93
C MET A 82 6.43 -7.40 5.65
N GLY A 83 5.26 -7.66 5.05
CA GLY A 83 4.30 -8.66 5.54
C GLY A 83 4.92 -10.05 5.68
N LYS A 84 5.73 -10.47 4.70
CA LYS A 84 6.41 -11.77 4.71
C LYS A 84 7.44 -11.88 5.84
N PHE A 85 8.19 -10.81 6.10
CA PHE A 85 9.12 -10.75 7.25
C PHE A 85 8.40 -10.80 8.60
N TRP A 86 7.14 -10.36 8.66
CA TRP A 86 6.36 -10.31 9.89
C TRP A 86 5.41 -11.49 10.11
N GLU A 87 5.23 -12.36 9.10
CA GLU A 87 4.32 -13.52 9.11
C GLU A 87 4.50 -14.43 10.34
N GLY A 88 5.74 -14.57 10.81
CA GLY A 88 6.05 -15.42 11.96
C GLY A 88 5.81 -14.78 13.33
N ASN A 89 5.73 -13.46 13.48
CA ASN A 89 5.76 -12.83 14.80
C ASN A 89 4.54 -11.98 15.13
N GLU A 90 4.19 -11.92 16.41
CA GLU A 90 3.20 -11.01 16.98
C GLU A 90 3.97 -9.80 17.54
N GLY A 91 4.76 -9.17 16.66
CA GLY A 91 5.68 -8.11 17.05
C GLY A 91 4.96 -6.83 17.51
N GLU A 92 5.69 -5.99 18.24
CA GLU A 92 5.20 -4.69 18.73
C GLU A 92 4.70 -3.80 17.57
N SER A 93 3.54 -3.18 17.79
CA SER A 93 2.90 -2.29 16.81
C SER A 93 3.78 -1.09 16.44
N ILE A 94 4.51 -0.52 17.41
CA ILE A 94 5.32 0.68 17.19
C ILE A 94 6.49 0.42 16.25
N ARG A 95 7.19 -0.73 16.39
CA ARG A 95 8.32 -1.09 15.52
C ARG A 95 7.86 -1.32 14.08
N ARG A 96 6.66 -1.89 13.89
CA ARG A 96 6.06 -2.09 12.56
C ARG A 96 5.68 -0.76 11.92
N ARG A 97 5.08 0.16 12.69
CA ARG A 97 4.77 1.51 12.20
C ARG A 97 6.04 2.24 11.77
N PHE A 98 7.09 2.18 12.58
CA PHE A 98 8.37 2.79 12.24
C PHE A 98 9.01 2.16 10.98
N ALA A 99 9.01 0.83 10.88
CA ALA A 99 9.50 0.15 9.69
C ALA A 99 8.69 0.52 8.43
N MET A 100 7.35 0.60 8.55
CA MET A 100 6.49 1.05 7.46
C MET A 100 6.76 2.52 7.09
N LEU A 101 7.04 3.40 8.06
CA LEU A 101 7.43 4.78 7.80
C LEU A 101 8.67 4.84 6.91
N VAL A 102 9.75 4.17 7.31
CA VAL A 102 11.00 4.11 6.54
C VAL A 102 10.76 3.54 5.14
N ALA A 103 9.93 2.50 5.06
CA ALA A 103 9.57 1.90 3.79
C ALA A 103 8.74 2.85 2.90
N GLY A 104 7.85 3.65 3.51
CA GLY A 104 7.10 4.73 2.88
C GLY A 104 7.99 5.85 2.34
N LEU A 105 9.07 6.21 3.05
CA LEU A 105 10.08 7.14 2.53
C LEU A 105 10.73 6.57 1.25
N GLY A 106 11.02 5.27 1.23
CA GLY A 106 11.52 4.60 0.03
C GLY A 106 10.55 4.69 -1.16
N ILE A 107 9.25 4.52 -0.93
CA ILE A 107 8.24 4.68 -1.98
C ILE A 107 8.17 6.12 -2.45
N GLY A 108 8.19 7.10 -1.52
CA GLY A 108 8.21 8.52 -1.86
C GLY A 108 9.41 8.87 -2.74
N LEU A 109 10.60 8.32 -2.44
CA LEU A 109 11.79 8.51 -3.27
C LEU A 109 11.60 7.90 -4.68
N ILE A 110 11.10 6.67 -4.78
CA ILE A 110 10.83 6.01 -6.07
C ILE A 110 9.82 6.82 -6.88
N SER A 111 8.73 7.27 -6.25
CA SER A 111 7.69 8.07 -6.90
C SER A 111 8.20 9.45 -7.33
N PHE A 112 9.11 10.06 -6.58
CA PHE A 112 9.77 11.30 -6.97
C PHE A 112 10.73 11.09 -8.15
N VAL A 113 11.58 10.06 -8.11
CA VAL A 113 12.47 9.75 -9.24
C VAL A 113 11.66 9.43 -10.50
N ALA A 114 10.56 8.69 -10.35
CA ALA A 114 9.64 8.42 -11.45
C ALA A 114 9.01 9.70 -12.00
N SER A 115 8.63 10.67 -11.15
CA SER A 115 8.05 11.93 -11.64
C SER A 115 9.07 12.80 -12.38
N GLN A 116 10.32 12.82 -11.90
CA GLN A 116 11.41 13.52 -12.58
C GLN A 116 11.75 12.89 -13.93
N TYR A 117 11.85 11.55 -14.00
CA TYR A 117 12.19 10.84 -15.24
C TYR A 117 11.10 10.96 -16.30
N LEU A 118 9.83 10.98 -15.86
CA LEU A 118 8.68 11.12 -16.75
C LEU A 118 8.32 12.58 -17.07
N THR A 119 9.15 13.55 -16.64
CA THR A 119 8.96 14.99 -16.89
C THR A 119 7.52 15.43 -16.63
N LEU A 120 7.00 15.05 -15.46
CA LEU A 120 5.62 15.33 -15.05
C LEU A 120 5.45 16.81 -14.68
N GLU A 121 5.45 17.69 -15.69
CA GLU A 121 5.17 19.13 -15.54
C GLU A 121 3.68 19.41 -15.28
N THR A 122 2.79 18.50 -15.69
CA THR A 122 1.32 18.63 -15.60
C THR A 122 0.73 18.29 -14.23
N LEU A 123 1.38 17.44 -13.41
CA LEU A 123 0.94 17.16 -12.03
C LEU A 123 1.01 18.40 -11.12
N ALA A 124 1.85 19.37 -11.49
CA ALA A 124 2.23 20.50 -10.66
C ALA A 124 1.31 21.73 -10.80
N SER A 125 0.84 22.04 -12.01
CA SER A 125 0.50 23.44 -12.32
C SER A 125 -0.97 23.82 -12.18
N ALA A 126 -1.93 22.89 -12.37
CA ALA A 126 -3.34 23.28 -12.47
C ALA A 126 -4.23 22.87 -11.29
N ASP A 127 -4.02 21.70 -10.68
CA ASP A 127 -4.93 21.18 -9.63
C ASP A 127 -4.45 21.47 -8.20
N LEU A 128 -3.13 21.44 -7.93
CA LEU A 128 -2.57 21.81 -6.62
C LEU A 128 -2.78 23.29 -6.29
N ALA A 129 -2.55 24.17 -7.28
CA ALA A 129 -2.81 25.61 -7.18
C ALA A 129 -4.30 25.95 -7.02
N ARG A 130 -5.22 25.07 -7.45
CA ARG A 130 -6.67 25.23 -7.27
C ARG A 130 -7.17 24.77 -5.89
N GLN A 131 -6.44 23.91 -5.19
CA GLN A 131 -6.88 23.30 -3.92
C GLN A 131 -6.28 23.96 -2.68
N VAL A 132 -5.13 24.62 -2.80
CA VAL A 132 -4.44 25.28 -1.70
C VAL A 132 -4.12 26.70 -2.12
N ASN A 133 -4.47 27.68 -1.27
CA ASN A 133 -4.04 29.07 -1.48
C ASN A 133 -2.52 29.06 -1.60
N SER A 134 -2.00 29.42 -2.77
CA SER A 134 -0.57 29.40 -3.10
C SER A 134 0.32 30.21 -2.12
N HIS A 135 -0.28 31.04 -1.29
CA HIS A 135 0.39 31.82 -0.23
C HIS A 135 0.79 31.04 1.03
N ASP A 136 0.20 29.86 1.30
CA ASP A 136 0.44 29.11 2.55
C ASP A 136 1.32 27.86 2.37
N MET A 137 1.91 27.64 1.19
CA MET A 137 2.72 26.46 0.94
C MET A 137 4.12 26.58 1.58
N PRO A 138 4.57 25.58 2.36
CA PRO A 138 5.94 25.57 2.90
C PRO A 138 6.96 25.56 1.75
N SER A 139 7.79 26.61 1.67
CA SER A 139 8.79 26.79 0.61
C SER A 139 9.85 25.69 0.51
N GLY A 140 10.00 24.86 1.56
CA GLY A 140 10.87 23.68 1.54
C GLY A 140 10.25 22.43 0.93
N MET A 141 8.93 22.40 0.70
CA MET A 141 8.21 21.21 0.22
C MET A 141 7.67 21.37 -1.20
N TYR A 142 7.45 22.60 -1.66
CA TYR A 142 6.92 22.92 -2.98
C TYR A 142 7.78 23.97 -3.65
N ALA A 143 7.99 23.83 -4.95
CA ALA A 143 8.64 24.86 -5.74
C ALA A 143 7.68 26.03 -6.02
N ALA A 144 8.21 27.12 -6.58
CA ALA A 144 7.45 28.34 -6.85
C ALA A 144 6.31 28.15 -7.87
N ASP A 145 6.40 27.10 -8.69
CA ASP A 145 5.37 26.67 -9.64
C ASP A 145 4.28 25.79 -9.00
N GLY A 146 4.39 25.48 -7.70
CA GLY A 146 3.50 24.58 -6.98
C GLY A 146 3.85 23.10 -7.12
N SER A 147 4.93 22.74 -7.83
CA SER A 147 5.34 21.34 -7.99
C SER A 147 5.81 20.75 -6.65
N PRO A 148 5.40 19.51 -6.31
CA PRO A 148 5.87 18.85 -5.11
C PRO A 148 7.36 18.48 -5.24
N LEU A 149 8.17 18.93 -4.28
CA LEU A 149 9.58 18.55 -4.19
C LEU A 149 9.73 17.21 -3.47
N LEU A 150 10.96 16.66 -3.47
CA LEU A 150 11.26 15.40 -2.78
C LEU A 150 10.71 15.33 -1.34
N PRO A 151 10.83 16.37 -0.49
CA PRO A 151 10.26 16.33 0.87
C PRO A 151 8.75 16.12 0.90
N ALA A 152 7.99 16.63 -0.07
CA ALA A 152 6.54 16.42 -0.16
C ALA A 152 6.21 14.95 -0.47
N TYR A 153 6.90 14.33 -1.42
CA TYR A 153 6.74 12.90 -1.73
C TYR A 153 7.10 12.03 -0.52
N LEU A 154 8.24 12.31 0.13
CA LEU A 154 8.67 11.58 1.32
C LEU A 154 7.66 11.69 2.46
N ALA A 155 7.19 12.90 2.75
CA ALA A 155 6.23 13.15 3.81
C ALA A 155 4.89 12.47 3.53
N TYR A 156 4.39 12.55 2.28
CA TYR A 156 3.11 11.96 1.89
C TYR A 156 3.15 10.42 1.96
N PHE A 157 4.09 9.78 1.27
CA PHE A 157 4.16 8.31 1.26
C PHE A 157 4.61 7.72 2.61
N GLY A 158 5.51 8.42 3.32
CA GLY A 158 5.88 8.08 4.70
C GLY A 158 4.67 8.17 5.65
N GLY A 159 3.93 9.28 5.58
CA GLY A 159 2.69 9.50 6.34
C GLY A 159 1.65 8.42 6.06
N MET A 160 1.41 8.12 4.78
CA MET A 160 0.47 7.09 4.36
C MET A 160 0.86 5.70 4.90
N MET A 161 2.15 5.37 4.89
CA MET A 161 2.65 4.09 5.37
C MET A 161 2.65 3.97 6.90
N VAL A 162 2.83 5.06 7.64
CA VAL A 162 2.84 5.02 9.13
C VAL A 162 1.44 5.04 9.74
N LEU A 163 0.50 5.79 9.14
CA LEU A 163 -0.85 5.98 9.68
C LEU A 163 -1.69 4.71 9.60
N LEU A 164 -1.54 3.97 8.50
CA LEU A 164 -2.36 2.82 8.19
C LEU A 164 -1.70 1.51 8.68
N PRO A 165 -2.47 0.59 9.28
CA PRO A 165 -1.93 -0.69 9.75
C PRO A 165 -1.82 -1.71 8.60
N TRP A 166 -0.98 -1.42 7.59
CA TRP A 166 -0.78 -2.24 6.38
C TRP A 166 -0.45 -3.71 6.71
N TRP A 167 0.29 -3.95 7.79
CA TRP A 167 0.61 -5.29 8.25
C TRP A 167 -0.63 -6.15 8.59
N LYS A 168 -1.77 -5.53 8.92
CA LYS A 168 -3.02 -6.26 9.16
C LYS A 168 -3.70 -6.69 7.86
N GLN A 169 -3.49 -5.97 6.76
CA GLN A 169 -4.07 -6.30 5.46
C GLN A 169 -3.34 -7.45 4.78
N VAL A 170 -2.02 -7.53 4.99
CA VAL A 170 -1.18 -8.61 4.47
C VAL A 170 -1.14 -9.86 5.37
N ASP A 171 -1.66 -9.79 6.61
CA ASP A 171 -1.64 -10.92 7.56
C ASP A 171 -2.39 -12.14 6.96
N PRO A 172 -1.77 -13.33 6.85
CA PRO A 172 -2.43 -14.53 6.33
C PRO A 172 -3.60 -15.02 7.19
N LEU A 173 -3.61 -14.63 8.48
CA LEU A 173 -4.66 -14.97 9.44
C LEU A 173 -5.87 -14.04 9.35
N ARG A 174 -5.90 -13.10 8.40
CA ARG A 174 -7.02 -12.15 8.21
C ARG A 174 -8.36 -12.86 8.00
N ARG A 175 -9.44 -12.33 8.59
CA ARG A 175 -10.76 -13.00 8.60
C ARG A 175 -11.33 -13.19 7.21
N THR A 176 -11.30 -12.15 6.37
CA THR A 176 -11.79 -12.14 4.98
C THR A 176 -10.61 -11.96 4.01
N ARG A 177 -10.71 -12.52 2.80
CA ARG A 177 -9.68 -12.30 1.76
C ARG A 177 -9.60 -10.84 1.35
N PHE A 178 -10.75 -10.21 1.17
CA PHE A 178 -10.92 -8.82 0.79
C PHE A 178 -11.87 -8.13 1.78
N SER A 179 -11.59 -6.87 2.13
CA SER A 179 -12.40 -6.06 3.03
C SER A 179 -12.56 -4.65 2.46
N LEU A 180 -13.76 -4.36 1.95
CA LEU A 180 -14.13 -3.02 1.48
C LEU A 180 -13.98 -1.97 2.58
N MET A 181 -14.29 -2.33 3.84
CA MET A 181 -14.16 -1.42 4.98
C MET A 181 -12.69 -1.03 5.23
N SER A 182 -11.76 -1.99 5.11
CA SER A 182 -10.32 -1.69 5.26
C SER A 182 -9.83 -0.75 4.17
N THR A 183 -10.28 -0.95 2.93
CA THR A 183 -9.97 -0.05 1.81
C THR A 183 -10.60 1.33 2.01
N GLY A 184 -11.84 1.40 2.49
CA GLY A 184 -12.50 2.66 2.84
C GLY A 184 -11.74 3.47 3.90
N TRP A 185 -11.22 2.80 4.93
CA TRP A 185 -10.32 3.44 5.90
C TRP A 185 -9.00 3.90 5.29
N CYS A 186 -8.43 3.18 4.33
CA CYS A 186 -7.24 3.66 3.62
C CYS A 186 -7.50 4.94 2.85
N VAL A 187 -8.61 4.98 2.11
CA VAL A 187 -9.05 6.17 1.37
C VAL A 187 -9.30 7.35 2.31
N LEU A 188 -10.03 7.12 3.41
CA LEU A 188 -10.30 8.16 4.40
C LEU A 188 -9.00 8.74 5.00
N TRP A 189 -8.08 7.87 5.41
CA TRP A 189 -6.81 8.34 5.97
C TRP A 189 -5.92 9.04 4.93
N ALA A 190 -5.93 8.60 3.67
CA ALA A 190 -5.21 9.28 2.60
C ALA A 190 -5.79 10.68 2.33
N TRP A 191 -7.12 10.83 2.42
CA TRP A 191 -7.79 12.12 2.32
C TRP A 191 -7.48 13.02 3.53
N ILE A 192 -7.52 12.49 4.76
CA ILE A 192 -7.12 13.24 5.97
C ILE A 192 -5.65 13.66 5.87
N LEU A 193 -4.77 12.77 5.42
CA LEU A 193 -3.36 13.07 5.24
C LEU A 193 -3.15 14.23 4.27
N ASN A 194 -3.94 14.28 3.19
CA ASN A 194 -3.91 15.37 2.23
C ASN A 194 -4.26 16.73 2.84
N MET A 195 -5.11 16.77 3.89
CA MET A 195 -5.42 18.02 4.59
C MET A 195 -4.22 18.60 5.33
N PHE A 196 -3.30 17.75 5.78
CA PHE A 196 -2.08 18.17 6.50
C PHE A 196 -0.85 18.26 5.58
N LEU A 197 -0.81 17.44 4.54
CA LEU A 197 0.27 17.34 3.56
C LEU A 197 -0.36 17.38 2.16
N PRO A 198 -0.56 18.59 1.58
CA PRO A 198 -1.18 18.74 0.28
C PRO A 198 -0.44 17.98 -0.81
N PHE A 199 -1.05 16.96 -1.38
CA PHE A 199 -0.46 16.20 -2.47
C PHE A 199 -1.37 16.30 -3.70
N PRO A 200 -0.84 16.23 -4.95
CA PRO A 200 -1.67 16.25 -6.14
C PRO A 200 -2.85 15.27 -6.02
N GLN A 201 -4.07 15.81 -6.00
CA GLN A 201 -5.30 15.02 -6.09
C GLN A 201 -5.65 14.80 -7.56
N PRO A 202 -6.26 13.66 -7.93
CA PRO A 202 -6.73 12.56 -7.06
C PRO A 202 -5.65 11.50 -6.72
N TRP A 203 -4.43 11.69 -7.19
CA TRP A 203 -3.40 10.67 -7.29
C TRP A 203 -3.03 9.99 -5.97
N GLY A 204 -2.88 10.77 -4.89
CA GLY A 204 -2.53 10.23 -3.58
C GLY A 204 -3.59 9.27 -3.03
N VAL A 205 -4.87 9.61 -3.19
CA VAL A 205 -5.99 8.77 -2.74
C VAL A 205 -6.11 7.51 -3.61
N LEU A 206 -5.94 7.66 -4.93
CA LEU A 206 -5.93 6.52 -5.85
C LEU A 206 -4.80 5.54 -5.53
N ALA A 207 -3.61 6.05 -5.20
CA ALA A 207 -2.49 5.22 -4.80
C ALA A 207 -2.80 4.41 -3.52
N ALA A 208 -3.35 5.05 -2.49
CA ALA A 208 -3.74 4.37 -1.25
C ALA A 208 -4.79 3.27 -1.48
N ALA A 209 -5.81 3.56 -2.30
CA ALA A 209 -6.86 2.60 -2.65
C ALA A 209 -6.28 1.41 -3.43
N THR A 210 -5.52 1.68 -4.50
CA THR A 210 -4.93 0.64 -5.34
C THR A 210 -3.98 -0.25 -4.56
N ILE A 211 -3.07 0.32 -3.76
CA ILE A 211 -2.15 -0.47 -2.92
C ILE A 211 -2.95 -1.35 -1.95
N SER A 212 -3.97 -0.81 -1.28
CA SER A 212 -4.81 -1.57 -0.34
C SER A 212 -5.49 -2.76 -1.02
N VAL A 213 -6.10 -2.55 -2.19
CA VAL A 213 -6.77 -3.63 -2.92
C VAL A 213 -5.77 -4.66 -3.45
N ALA A 214 -4.67 -4.21 -4.07
CA ALA A 214 -3.65 -5.09 -4.64
C ALA A 214 -2.96 -5.95 -3.57
N VAL A 215 -2.65 -5.38 -2.40
CA VAL A 215 -2.13 -6.13 -1.24
C VAL A 215 -3.13 -7.18 -0.78
N GLN A 216 -4.40 -6.81 -0.56
CA GLN A 216 -5.41 -7.74 -0.03
C GLN A 216 -5.70 -8.92 -0.98
N LEU A 217 -5.72 -8.67 -2.29
CA LEU A 217 -6.00 -9.71 -3.29
C LEU A 217 -4.80 -10.63 -3.53
N SER A 218 -3.58 -10.13 -3.36
CA SER A 218 -2.36 -10.87 -3.72
C SER A 218 -1.66 -11.51 -2.53
N ALA A 219 -1.91 -11.02 -1.31
CA ALA A 219 -1.32 -11.58 -0.10
C ALA A 219 -1.81 -13.00 0.17
N PRO A 220 -0.94 -13.92 0.63
CA PRO A 220 -1.33 -15.29 0.97
C PRO A 220 -2.42 -15.28 2.05
N TRP A 221 -3.33 -16.25 1.97
CA TRP A 221 -4.47 -16.35 2.89
C TRP A 221 -4.71 -17.80 3.30
N LEU A 222 -4.71 -18.04 4.61
CA LEU A 222 -5.04 -19.36 5.17
C LEU A 222 -6.52 -19.66 4.99
N SER A 223 -6.84 -20.71 4.22
CA SER A 223 -8.21 -21.09 3.91
C SER A 223 -9.00 -21.58 5.13
N GLY A 224 -10.32 -21.58 5.03
CA GLY A 224 -11.20 -22.11 6.08
C GLY A 224 -10.86 -23.55 6.45
N GLU A 225 -10.53 -24.38 5.46
CA GLU A 225 -10.13 -25.78 5.62
C GLU A 225 -8.77 -25.92 6.33
N GLN A 226 -7.79 -25.08 6.00
CA GLN A 226 -6.51 -25.07 6.70
C GLN A 226 -6.70 -24.65 8.16
N ARG A 227 -7.59 -23.68 8.43
CA ARG A 227 -7.94 -23.24 9.79
C ARG A 227 -8.64 -24.34 10.58
N THR A 228 -9.55 -25.11 9.97
CA THR A 228 -10.19 -26.24 10.64
C THR A 228 -9.16 -27.34 10.92
N GLY A 229 -8.24 -27.62 9.98
CA GLY A 229 -7.11 -28.53 10.18
C GLY A 229 -6.31 -28.20 11.45
N PHE A 230 -5.83 -26.97 11.60
CA PHE A 230 -5.12 -26.53 12.81
C PHE A 230 -5.98 -26.60 14.09
N ARG A 231 -7.30 -26.38 13.98
CA ARG A 231 -8.22 -26.55 15.11
C ARG A 231 -8.44 -28.01 15.49
N HIS A 232 -8.37 -28.94 14.54
CA HIS A 232 -8.47 -30.38 14.78
C HIS A 232 -7.19 -30.95 15.38
N GLU A 233 -6.03 -30.50 14.90
CA GLU A 233 -4.73 -30.84 15.48
C GLU A 233 -4.66 -30.40 16.96
N PHE A 234 -5.17 -29.21 17.28
CA PHE A 234 -5.35 -28.75 18.66
C PHE A 234 -6.28 -29.64 19.52
N LYS A 235 -7.31 -30.26 18.94
CA LYS A 235 -8.19 -31.16 19.70
C LYS A 235 -7.55 -32.52 20.00
N ARG A 236 -6.49 -32.89 19.28
CA ARG A 236 -5.79 -34.17 19.41
C ARG A 236 -4.57 -34.11 20.32
N ALA A 237 -4.00 -32.91 20.51
CA ALA A 237 -2.95 -32.61 21.48
C ALA A 237 -3.54 -32.28 22.87
#